data_AF-A0A946F9A8-F1
#
_entry.id   AF-A0A946F9A8-F1
#
_cell.length_a   1.000
_cell.length_b   1.000
_cell.length_c   1.000
_cell.angle_alpha   90.00
_cell.angle_beta   90.00
_cell.angle_gamma   90.00
#
_symmetry.space_group_name_H-M   'P 1'
#
loop_
_entity.id
_entity.type
_entity.pdbx_description
1 polymer ?
#
loop_
_entity_poly.entity_id
_entity_poly.type
_entity_poly.pdbx_seq_one_letter_code
_entity_poly.pdbx_strand_id
1 'polypeptide(L)'
;DSSLVAELCDEVIVMYAGEVIEQGEVHDLFHRAQHPYTQMLLECDPARIAETRRDLPTITGSVPDLVDLPKGCIFSPRCPKRYAPCDETPPGTYDVNDVHSARCFKVRDA
;
A
#
# COMPACT_ATOMS: atom_id res chain seq x y z
N ASP A 1 5.26 -11.88 -8.95
CA ASP A 1 6.08 -12.13 -7.74
C ASP A 1 6.74 -10.82 -7.38
N SER A 2 6.53 -10.32 -6.16
CA SER A 2 7.16 -9.08 -5.70
C SER A 2 8.69 -9.21 -5.61
N SER A 3 9.20 -10.43 -5.44
CA SER A 3 10.64 -10.71 -5.42
C SER A 3 11.32 -10.40 -6.76
N LEU A 4 10.64 -10.65 -7.87
CA LEU A 4 11.16 -10.33 -9.21
C LEU A 4 11.19 -8.81 -9.45
N VAL A 5 10.19 -8.10 -8.91
CA VAL A 5 10.15 -6.62 -8.97
C VAL A 5 11.32 -6.05 -8.17
N ALA A 6 11.63 -6.62 -7.01
CA ALA A 6 12.77 -6.22 -6.18
C ALA A 6 14.13 -6.39 -6.89
N GLU A 7 14.24 -7.34 -7.81
CA GLU A 7 15.50 -7.66 -8.52
C GLU A 7 15.69 -6.85 -9.81
N LEU A 8 14.59 -6.50 -10.51
CA LEU A 8 14.66 -5.99 -11.89
C LEU A 8 14.27 -4.52 -12.05
N CYS A 9 13.62 -3.91 -11.06
CA CYS A 9 13.06 -2.56 -11.20
C CYS A 9 13.83 -1.56 -10.34
N ASP A 10 14.06 -0.36 -10.88
CA ASP A 10 14.61 0.77 -10.11
C ASP A 10 13.50 1.49 -9.32
N GLU A 11 12.32 1.64 -9.93
CA GLU A 11 11.14 2.29 -9.34
C GLU A 11 9.91 1.38 -9.39
N VAL A 12 9.03 1.52 -8.39
CA VAL A 12 7.80 0.75 -8.26
C VAL A 12 6.62 1.67 -8.01
N ILE A 13 5.52 1.41 -8.72
CA ILE A 13 4.22 2.04 -8.50
C ILE A 13 3.25 0.97 -7.99
N VAL A 14 2.66 1.22 -6.83
CA VAL A 14 1.60 0.38 -6.26
C VAL A 14 0.27 1.03 -6.57
N MET A 15 -0.65 0.23 -7.12
CA MET A 15 -2.00 0.67 -7.45
C MET A 15 -3.05 -0.10 -6.65
N TYR A 16 -4.16 0.57 -6.34
CA TYR A 16 -5.34 -0.07 -5.77
C TYR A 16 -6.61 0.51 -6.39
N ALA A 17 -7.48 -0.37 -6.90
CA ALA A 17 -8.78 0.00 -7.48
C ALA A 17 -8.71 1.17 -8.49
N GLY A 18 -7.65 1.18 -9.31
CA GLY A 18 -7.43 2.20 -10.36
C GLY A 18 -6.63 3.43 -9.92
N GLU A 19 -6.30 3.60 -8.64
CA GLU A 19 -5.48 4.71 -8.15
C GLU A 19 -4.06 4.30 -7.83
N VAL A 20 -3.08 5.16 -8.14
CA VAL A 20 -1.71 5.04 -7.63
C VAL A 20 -1.71 5.39 -6.15
N ILE A 21 -1.47 4.43 -5.26
CA ILE A 21 -1.56 4.65 -3.82
C ILE A 21 -0.19 4.85 -3.15
N GLU A 22 0.87 4.39 -3.79
CA GLU A 22 2.26 4.58 -3.34
C GLU A 22 3.23 4.39 -4.50
N GLN A 23 4.31 5.17 -4.52
CA GLN A 23 5.32 5.15 -5.57
C GLN A 23 6.69 5.49 -4.96
N GLY A 24 7.74 4.80 -5.39
CA GLY A 24 9.12 5.24 -5.15
C GLY A 24 10.15 4.22 -5.61
N GLU A 25 11.42 4.46 -5.26
CA GLU A 25 12.49 3.50 -5.53
C GLU A 25 12.19 2.15 -4.89
N VAL A 26 12.59 1.07 -5.57
CA VAL A 26 12.28 -0.30 -5.16
C VAL A 26 12.72 -0.59 -3.72
N HIS A 27 13.91 -0.12 -3.35
CA HIS A 27 14.47 -0.32 -2.02
C HIS A 27 13.63 0.42 -0.96
N ASP A 28 13.30 1.69 -1.19
CA ASP A 28 12.50 2.47 -0.25
C ASP A 28 11.10 1.90 -0.10
N LEU A 29 10.46 1.48 -1.20
CA LEU A 29 9.13 0.89 -1.13
C LEU A 29 9.14 -0.44 -0.35
N PHE A 30 10.16 -1.29 -0.54
CA PHE A 30 10.26 -2.59 0.13
C PHE A 30 10.66 -2.51 1.61
N HIS A 31 11.29 -1.42 2.05
CA HIS A 31 11.78 -1.27 3.43
C HIS A 31 11.04 -0.19 4.23
N ARG A 32 10.42 0.78 3.56
CA ARG A 32 9.82 1.97 4.17
C ARG A 32 8.41 2.26 3.64
N ALA A 33 7.72 1.25 3.09
CA ALA A 33 6.31 1.35 2.70
C ALA A 33 5.49 2.08 3.76
N GLN A 34 4.83 3.17 3.37
CA GLN A 34 3.99 3.99 4.23
C GLN A 34 2.51 3.61 4.11
N HIS A 35 2.04 3.29 2.89
CA HIS A 35 0.63 3.00 2.69
C HIS A 35 0.29 1.62 3.31
N PRO A 36 -0.78 1.51 4.13
CA PRO A 36 -1.13 0.24 4.80
C PRO A 36 -1.35 -0.92 3.82
N TYR A 37 -1.88 -0.64 2.62
CA TYR A 37 -2.02 -1.64 1.57
C TYR A 37 -0.67 -2.20 1.11
N THR A 38 0.32 -1.35 0.81
CA THR A 38 1.67 -1.78 0.42
C THR A 38 2.35 -2.58 1.52
N GLN A 39 2.23 -2.14 2.78
CA GLN A 39 2.75 -2.88 3.94
C GLN A 39 2.17 -4.31 3.98
N MET A 40 0.84 -4.44 3.83
CA MET A 40 0.19 -5.74 3.83
C MET A 40 0.54 -6.60 2.62
N LEU A 41 0.76 -6.01 1.43
CA LEU A 41 1.25 -6.75 0.26
C LEU A 41 2.62 -7.38 0.53
N LEU A 42 3.54 -6.63 1.15
CA LEU A 42 4.87 -7.12 1.53
C LEU A 42 4.80 -8.19 2.62
N GLU A 43 3.83 -8.11 3.54
CA GLU A 43 3.59 -9.13 4.56
C GLU A 43 3.04 -10.44 3.96
N CYS A 44 2.29 -10.37 2.86
CA CYS A 44 1.77 -11.53 2.15
C CYS A 44 2.84 -12.25 1.29
N ASP A 45 4.01 -11.63 1.09
CA ASP A 45 5.08 -12.16 0.22
C ASP A 45 5.80 -13.35 0.88
N PRO A 46 5.69 -14.58 0.33
CA PRO A 46 6.35 -15.75 0.89
C PRO A 46 7.87 -15.63 0.98
N ALA A 47 8.50 -14.90 0.05
CA ALA A 47 9.95 -14.71 0.06
C ALA A 47 10.44 -13.88 1.27
N ARG A 48 9.53 -13.11 1.88
CA ARG A 48 9.82 -12.28 3.06
C ARG A 48 9.45 -12.95 4.38
N ILE A 49 8.85 -14.14 4.35
CA ILE A 49 8.46 -14.88 5.54
C ILE A 49 9.61 -15.81 5.94
N ALA A 50 10.23 -15.53 7.09
CA ALA A 50 11.42 -16.24 7.56
C ALA A 50 11.20 -17.76 7.82
N GLU A 51 9.98 -18.17 8.16
CA GLU A 51 9.63 -19.54 8.47
C GLU A 51 8.62 -20.07 7.46
N THR A 52 8.78 -21.31 7.00
CA THR A 52 7.77 -21.94 6.15
C THR A 52 6.45 -22.09 6.90
N ARG A 53 5.40 -21.43 6.42
CA ARG A 53 4.04 -21.49 6.98
C ARG A 53 3.10 -22.20 6.02
N ARG A 54 2.14 -22.95 6.58
CA ARG A 54 1.05 -23.55 5.79
C ARG A 54 0.05 -22.50 5.33
N ASP A 55 -0.23 -21.53 6.20
CA ASP A 55 -1.16 -20.44 5.94
C ASP A 55 -0.36 -19.14 5.75
N LEU A 56 -0.56 -18.49 4.60
CA LEU A 56 0.03 -17.19 4.31
C LEU A 56 -0.87 -16.08 4.85
N PRO A 57 -0.29 -14.96 5.31
CA PRO A 57 -1.06 -13.75 5.58
C PRO A 57 -1.87 -13.36 4.34
N THR A 58 -3.09 -12.87 4.56
CA THR A 58 -3.95 -12.38 3.47
C THR A 58 -4.58 -11.07 3.88
N ILE A 59 -4.82 -10.21 2.89
CA ILE A 59 -5.54 -8.96 3.09
C ILE A 59 -7.03 -9.26 3.12
N THR A 60 -7.65 -9.19 4.28
CA THR A 60 -9.06 -9.54 4.48
C THR A 60 -10.01 -8.57 3.75
N GLY A 61 -11.25 -9.01 3.55
CA GLY A 61 -12.26 -8.27 2.80
C GLY A 61 -12.11 -8.37 1.28
N SER A 62 -13.02 -7.72 0.56
CA SER A 62 -13.09 -7.74 -0.90
C SER A 62 -12.62 -6.42 -1.50
N VAL A 63 -12.07 -6.47 -2.71
CA VAL A 63 -11.80 -5.26 -3.51
C VAL A 63 -13.12 -4.48 -3.69
N PRO A 64 -13.12 -3.14 -3.57
CA PRO A 64 -14.34 -2.35 -3.72
C PRO A 64 -14.89 -2.47 -5.14
N ASP A 65 -16.20 -2.23 -5.26
CA ASP A 65 -16.84 -2.06 -6.57
C ASP A 65 -16.31 -0.77 -7.21
N LEU A 66 -15.84 -0.84 -8.45
CA LEU A 66 -15.30 0.31 -9.16
C LEU A 66 -16.39 1.28 -9.63
N VAL A 67 -17.67 0.88 -9.58
CA VAL A 67 -18.83 1.74 -9.85
C VAL A 67 -19.24 2.51 -8.59
N ASP A 68 -19.05 1.93 -7.41
CA ASP A 68 -19.44 2.50 -6.11
C ASP A 68 -18.22 2.56 -5.17
N LEU A 69 -17.32 3.49 -5.47
CA LEU A 69 -16.11 3.70 -4.68
C LEU A 69 -16.41 4.45 -3.37
N PRO A 70 -15.62 4.19 -2.31
CA PRO A 70 -15.72 4.95 -1.07
C PRO A 70 -15.56 6.46 -1.32
N LYS A 71 -16.34 7.27 -0.60
CA LYS A 71 -16.23 8.73 -0.65
C LYS A 71 -14.83 9.23 -0.23
N GLY A 72 -14.21 8.56 0.74
CA GLY A 72 -12.92 8.94 1.31
C GLY A 72 -11.75 8.21 0.66
N CYS A 73 -10.81 7.74 1.47
CA CYS A 73 -9.73 6.87 1.03
C CYS A 73 -10.29 5.59 0.38
N ILE A 74 -9.89 5.31 -0.86
CA ILE A 74 -10.32 4.13 -1.63
C ILE A 74 -10.02 2.80 -0.93
N PHE A 75 -9.03 2.77 -0.04
CA PHE A 75 -8.65 1.60 0.73
C PHE A 75 -9.26 1.56 2.15
N SER A 76 -10.03 2.57 2.56
CA SER A 76 -10.57 2.65 3.93
C SER A 76 -11.35 1.39 4.37
N PRO A 77 -12.15 0.71 3.52
CA PRO A 77 -12.93 -0.46 3.94
C PRO A 77 -12.08 -1.64 4.43
N ARG A 78 -10.81 -1.73 4.01
CA ARG A 78 -9.88 -2.82 4.34
C ARG A 78 -8.67 -2.33 5.15
N CYS A 79 -8.60 -1.04 5.45
CA CYS A 79 -7.45 -0.44 6.10
C CYS A 79 -7.51 -0.68 7.63
N PRO A 80 -6.57 -1.42 8.23
CA PRO A 80 -6.54 -1.63 9.68
C PRO A 80 -6.17 -0.35 10.45
N LYS A 81 -5.66 0.67 9.75
CA LYS A 81 -5.24 1.96 10.31
C LYS A 81 -6.26 3.09 10.02
N ARG A 82 -7.46 2.77 9.53
CA ARG A 82 -8.55 3.71 9.23
C ARG A 82 -8.94 4.56 10.45
N TYR A 83 -9.28 5.82 10.21
CA TYR A 83 -9.82 6.77 11.19
C TYR A 83 -10.66 7.83 10.47
N ALA A 84 -11.33 8.72 11.20
CA ALA A 84 -12.41 9.56 10.66
C ALA A 84 -12.12 10.27 9.31
N PRO A 85 -10.97 10.94 9.09
CA PRO A 85 -10.68 11.60 7.82
C PRO A 85 -10.68 10.66 6.60
N CYS A 86 -10.33 9.38 6.80
CA CYS A 86 -10.32 8.37 5.75
C CYS A 86 -11.70 8.10 5.14
N ASP A 87 -12.79 8.49 5.82
CA ASP A 87 -14.16 8.24 5.34
C ASP A 87 -14.81 9.48 4.72
N GLU A 88 -14.22 10.65 4.98
CA GLU A 88 -14.80 11.94 4.60
C GLU A 88 -14.26 12.45 3.28
N THR A 89 -12.94 12.31 3.09
CA THR A 89 -12.24 12.86 1.92
C THR A 89 -11.12 11.91 1.46
N PRO A 90 -10.85 11.85 0.14
CA PRO A 90 -9.69 11.13 -0.35
C PRO A 90 -8.40 11.81 0.14
N PRO A 91 -7.37 11.04 0.55
CA PRO A 91 -6.08 11.60 0.89
C PRO A 91 -5.42 12.23 -0.35
N GLY A 92 -4.69 13.32 -0.13
CA GLY A 92 -3.74 13.84 -1.13
C GLY A 92 -2.57 12.87 -1.34
N THR A 93 -1.67 13.22 -2.25
CA THR A 93 -0.36 12.57 -2.33
C THR A 93 0.58 13.28 -1.35
N TYR A 94 1.25 12.52 -0.48
CA TYR A 94 2.20 13.02 0.52
C TYR A 94 3.58 12.47 0.19
N ASP A 95 4.58 13.34 0.21
CA ASP A 95 5.97 12.96 -0.02
C ASP A 95 6.56 12.38 1.28
N VAL A 96 7.10 11.17 1.18
CA VAL A 96 7.87 10.50 2.22
C VAL A 96 9.33 10.97 2.17
N ASN A 97 9.84 11.17 0.95
CA ASN A 97 11.11 11.82 0.62
C ASN A 97 11.06 12.29 -0.85
N ASP A 98 12.18 12.80 -1.38
CA ASP A 98 12.25 13.36 -2.74
C ASP A 98 11.87 12.37 -3.87
N VAL A 99 11.94 11.07 -3.62
CA VAL A 99 11.69 9.99 -4.60
C VAL A 99 10.62 8.98 -4.14
N HIS A 100 9.91 9.25 -3.06
CA HIS A 100 8.89 8.35 -2.50
C HIS A 100 7.67 9.15 -2.06
N SER A 101 6.49 8.80 -2.57
CA SER A 101 5.22 9.39 -2.15
C SER A 101 4.13 8.34 -1.91
N ALA A 102 3.15 8.67 -1.07
CA ALA A 102 2.01 7.81 -0.77
C ALA A 102 0.71 8.60 -0.57
N ARG A 103 -0.41 8.04 -1.00
CA ARG A 103 -1.76 8.60 -0.78
C ARG A 103 -2.35 8.13 0.54
N CYS A 104 -1.82 8.61 1.66
CA CYS A 104 -2.33 8.24 2.97
C CYS A 104 -2.18 9.38 4.00
N PHE A 105 -3.25 9.68 4.74
CA PHE A 105 -3.21 10.70 5.80
C PHE A 105 -2.27 10.38 6.97
N LYS A 106 -1.77 9.14 7.07
CA LYS A 106 -0.82 8.72 8.11
C LYS A 106 0.64 8.79 7.68
N VAL A 107 0.92 9.21 6.45
CA VAL A 107 2.29 9.55 6.06
C VAL A 107 2.78 10.62 7.02
N ARG A 108 3.96 10.39 7.60
CA ARG A 108 4.66 11.41 8.37
C ARG A 108 5.63 12.04 7.39
N ASP A 109 5.43 13.32 7.10
CA ASP A 109 6.40 14.10 6.33
C ASP A 109 7.78 13.97 7.01
N ALA A 110 8.81 13.71 6.22
CA ALA A 110 10.20 13.61 6.69
C ALA A 110 10.81 15.00 6.94
#